data_AF-A0A0F9K3I2-F1
#
_entry.id   AF-A0A0F9K3I2-F1
#
_cell.length_a   1.000
_cell.length_b   1.000
_cell.length_c   1.000
_cell.angle_alpha   90.00
_cell.angle_beta   90.00
_cell.angle_gamma   90.00
#
_symmetry.space_group_name_H-M   'P 1'
#
loop_
_entity.id
_entity.type
_entity.pdbx_description
1 polymer ?
#
loop_
_entity_poly.entity_id
_entity_poly.type
_entity_poly.pdbx_seq_one_letter_code
_entity_poly.pdbx_strand_id
1 'polypeptide(L)'
;MTDLIERQSVFVYEGARLAAIAANAPIIPARWELREAAFQAQFYEVIERQCGPQRSTSPEELHGSWVQAYLALGWVFGEDYNQTLKLHPDMVPYAELGQLERDKDAVFVALCEIARQWVYDLAKGT
;
A
#
# COMPACT_ATOMS: atom_id res chain seq x y z
N MET A 1 19.16 3.65 8.03
CA MET A 1 18.33 2.69 7.29
C MET A 1 19.15 1.43 7.10
N THR A 2 19.06 0.49 8.05
CA THR A 2 19.85 -0.76 8.03
C THR A 2 19.00 -1.99 7.79
N ASP A 3 17.67 -1.85 7.76
CA ASP A 3 16.75 -2.95 7.48
C ASP A 3 16.28 -2.90 6.01
N LEU A 4 16.35 -4.04 5.32
CA LEU A 4 15.89 -4.21 3.94
C LEU A 4 14.40 -3.88 3.81
N ILE A 5 13.59 -4.33 4.77
CA ILE A 5 12.13 -4.12 4.77
C ILE A 5 11.82 -2.63 4.88
N GLU A 6 12.51 -1.89 5.76
CA GLU A 6 12.37 -0.44 5.87
C GLU A 6 12.65 0.25 4.54
N ARG A 7 13.78 -0.10 3.88
CA ARG A 7 14.15 0.51 2.58
C ARG A 7 13.11 0.24 1.49
N GLN A 8 12.64 -1.01 1.38
CA GLN A 8 11.58 -1.39 0.43
C GLN A 8 10.29 -0.62 0.74
N SER A 9 9.95 -0.50 2.03
CA SER A 9 8.72 0.15 2.46
C SER A 9 8.72 1.65 2.17
N VAL A 10 9.82 2.34 2.48
CA VAL A 10 9.98 3.76 2.14
C VAL A 10 9.90 3.96 0.63
N PHE A 11 10.56 3.10 -0.16
CA PHE A 11 10.50 3.18 -1.63
C PHE A 11 9.07 3.04 -2.17
N VAL A 12 8.35 1.99 -1.78
CA VAL A 12 6.99 1.73 -2.26
C VAL A 12 6.04 2.84 -1.81
N TYR A 13 6.11 3.23 -0.53
CA TYR A 13 5.24 4.24 0.03
C TYR A 13 5.43 5.61 -0.63
N GLU A 14 6.68 6.09 -0.70
CA GLU A 14 6.97 7.40 -1.32
C GLU A 14 6.74 7.37 -2.83
N GLY A 15 6.99 6.24 -3.50
CA GLY A 15 6.65 6.05 -4.91
C GLY A 15 5.16 6.18 -5.17
N ALA A 16 4.32 5.53 -4.36
CA ALA A 16 2.87 5.62 -4.46
C ALA A 16 2.37 7.04 -4.14
N ARG A 17 2.97 7.71 -3.14
CA ARG A 17 2.67 9.11 -2.82
C ARG A 17 3.01 10.07 -3.96
N LEU A 18 4.15 9.88 -4.64
CA LEU A 18 4.53 10.66 -5.82
C LEU A 18 3.59 10.39 -7.00
N ALA A 19 3.17 9.14 -7.20
CA ALA A 19 2.19 8.79 -8.23
C ALA A 19 0.84 9.48 -7.98
N ALA A 20 0.36 9.49 -6.73
CA ALA A 20 -0.86 10.21 -6.35
C ALA A 20 -0.78 11.71 -6.66
N ILE A 21 0.36 12.35 -6.38
CA ILE A 21 0.59 13.76 -6.74
C ILE A 21 0.53 13.95 -8.25
N ALA A 22 1.26 13.12 -9.01
CA ALA A 22 1.33 13.23 -10.46
C ALA A 22 -0.03 12.99 -11.14
N ALA A 23 -0.88 12.14 -10.54
CA ALA A 23 -2.24 11.87 -11.00
C ALA A 23 -3.27 12.94 -10.58
N ASN A 24 -2.85 13.98 -9.82
CA ASN A 24 -3.76 14.95 -9.18
C ASN A 24 -4.85 14.28 -8.34
N ALA A 25 -4.48 13.24 -7.59
CA ALA A 25 -5.41 12.55 -6.70
C ALA A 25 -5.96 13.52 -5.62
N PRO A 26 -7.23 13.39 -5.22
CA PRO A 26 -7.85 14.29 -4.26
C PRO A 26 -7.23 14.17 -2.86
N ILE A 27 -6.66 13.00 -2.55
CA ILE A 27 -6.02 12.70 -1.28
C ILE A 27 -4.57 12.30 -1.55
N ILE A 28 -3.64 13.06 -0.99
CA ILE A 28 -2.21 12.75 -1.00
C ILE A 28 -1.80 12.29 0.39
N PRO A 29 -1.28 11.06 0.56
CA PRO A 29 -0.80 10.60 1.85
C PRO A 29 0.29 11.51 2.42
N ALA A 30 0.36 11.63 3.75
CA ALA A 30 1.48 12.33 4.40
C ALA A 30 2.82 11.66 4.04
N ARG A 31 3.93 12.40 4.17
CA ARG A 31 5.27 11.86 3.96
C ARG A 31 5.56 10.72 4.94
N TRP A 32 6.37 9.74 4.54
CA TRP A 32 6.68 8.55 5.31
C TRP A 32 7.16 8.86 6.74
N GLU A 33 8.04 9.85 6.88
CA GLU A 33 8.58 10.27 8.18
C GLU A 33 7.55 10.88 9.14
N LEU A 34 6.38 11.26 8.62
CA LEU A 34 5.27 11.82 9.40
C LEU A 34 4.19 10.77 9.70
N ARG A 35 4.33 9.53 9.22
CA ARG A 35 3.36 8.47 9.49
C ARG A 35 3.53 7.93 10.90
N GLU A 36 2.40 7.62 11.52
CA GLU A 36 2.37 7.02 12.86
C GLU A 36 3.07 5.66 12.88
N ALA A 37 3.77 5.36 13.98
CA ALA A 37 4.53 4.12 14.12
C ALA A 37 3.67 2.86 13.94
N ALA A 38 2.41 2.89 14.39
CA ALA A 38 1.48 1.78 14.22
C ALA A 38 1.14 1.52 12.75
N PHE A 39 1.03 2.58 11.94
CA PHE A 39 0.86 2.43 10.50
C PHE A 39 2.14 1.90 9.84
N GLN A 40 3.30 2.45 10.20
CA GLN A 40 4.58 2.00 9.65
C GLN A 40 4.79 0.50 9.89
N ALA A 41 4.50 0.01 11.11
CA ALA A 41 4.57 -1.41 11.46
C ALA A 41 3.64 -2.28 10.58
N GLN A 42 2.38 -1.90 10.42
CA GLN A 42 1.46 -2.62 9.52
C GLN A 42 1.93 -2.58 8.06
N PHE A 43 2.48 -1.45 7.61
CA PHE A 43 2.97 -1.32 6.25
C PHE A 43 4.19 -2.21 6.00
N TYR A 44 5.08 -2.37 7.00
CA TYR A 44 6.20 -3.32 6.92
C TYR A 44 5.73 -4.75 6.68
N GLU A 45 4.70 -5.22 7.38
CA GLU A 45 4.14 -6.57 7.17
C GLU A 45 3.60 -6.75 5.74
N VAL A 46 2.93 -5.73 5.22
CA VAL A 46 2.43 -5.74 3.82
C VAL A 46 3.59 -5.84 2.84
N ILE A 47 4.64 -5.03 3.02
CA ILE A 47 5.77 -4.97 2.10
C ILE A 47 6.63 -6.24 2.17
N GLU A 48 6.85 -6.79 3.36
CA GLU A 48 7.51 -8.09 3.53
C GLU A 48 6.79 -9.17 2.73
N ARG A 49 5.45 -9.23 2.83
CA ARG A 49 4.65 -10.17 2.04
C ARG A 49 4.73 -9.91 0.54
N GLN A 50 4.59 -8.65 0.10
CA GLN A 50 4.58 -8.31 -1.34
C GLN A 50 5.95 -8.35 -2.01
N CYS A 51 7.04 -8.24 -1.25
CA CYS A 51 8.38 -8.52 -1.75
C CYS A 51 8.78 -9.99 -1.58
N GLY A 52 7.96 -10.78 -0.90
CA GLY A 52 8.17 -12.21 -0.68
C GLY A 52 7.66 -13.11 -1.81
N PRO A 53 7.86 -14.44 -1.68
CA PRO A 53 7.37 -15.43 -2.64
C PRO A 53 5.84 -15.57 -2.65
N GLN A 54 5.15 -15.12 -1.59
CA GLN A 54 3.68 -15.18 -1.44
C GLN A 54 2.97 -13.88 -1.87
N ARG A 55 3.66 -13.03 -2.64
CA ARG A 55 3.08 -11.79 -3.16
C ARG A 55 1.92 -12.07 -4.09
N SER A 56 0.98 -11.13 -4.15
CA SER A 56 0.01 -11.10 -5.24
C SER A 56 0.50 -10.15 -6.33
N THR A 57 0.15 -10.46 -7.57
CA THR A 57 0.37 -9.58 -8.74
C THR A 57 -0.93 -9.02 -9.27
N SER A 58 -2.06 -9.32 -8.63
CA SER A 58 -3.39 -8.86 -9.01
C SER A 58 -3.80 -7.68 -8.13
N PRO A 59 -4.03 -6.49 -8.71
CA PRO A 59 -4.58 -5.35 -7.98
C PRO A 59 -5.90 -5.70 -7.27
N GLU A 60 -6.76 -6.49 -7.91
CA GLU A 60 -8.04 -6.92 -7.34
C GLU A 60 -7.87 -7.81 -6.10
N GLU A 61 -6.91 -8.74 -6.12
CA GLU A 61 -6.64 -9.60 -4.96
C GLU A 61 -6.06 -8.80 -3.79
N LEU A 62 -5.22 -7.80 -4.06
CA LEU A 62 -4.68 -6.92 -3.02
C LEU A 62 -5.75 -6.00 -2.44
N HIS A 63 -6.59 -5.42 -3.29
CA HIS A 63 -7.75 -4.65 -2.85
C HIS A 63 -8.68 -5.50 -1.98
N GLY A 64 -9.02 -6.70 -2.44
CA GLY A 64 -9.84 -7.64 -1.66
C GLY A 64 -9.21 -7.98 -0.31
N SER A 65 -7.90 -8.22 -0.27
CA SER A 65 -7.17 -8.47 0.98
C SER A 65 -7.19 -7.26 1.92
N TRP A 66 -7.05 -6.05 1.39
CA TRP A 66 -7.16 -4.80 2.14
C TRP A 66 -8.57 -4.62 2.72
N VAL A 67 -9.63 -4.82 1.91
CA VAL A 67 -11.03 -4.77 2.37
C VAL A 67 -11.26 -5.76 3.50
N GLN A 68 -10.79 -7.01 3.40
CA GLN A 68 -10.96 -8.01 4.46
C GLN A 68 -10.24 -7.62 5.76
N ALA A 69 -9.02 -7.09 5.67
CA ALA A 69 -8.29 -6.60 6.84
C ALA A 69 -9.03 -5.43 7.52
N TYR A 70 -9.57 -4.51 6.73
CA TYR A 70 -10.32 -3.36 7.23
C TYR A 70 -11.68 -3.78 7.82
N LEU A 71 -12.39 -4.72 7.20
CA LEU A 71 -13.62 -5.32 7.78
C LEU A 71 -13.34 -5.97 9.14
N ALA A 72 -12.25 -6.72 9.28
CA ALA A 72 -11.85 -7.33 10.54
C ALA A 72 -11.55 -6.30 11.64
N LEU A 73 -11.08 -5.11 11.24
CA LEU A 73 -10.88 -3.96 12.12
C LEU A 73 -12.17 -3.14 12.34
N GLY A 74 -13.31 -3.56 11.79
CA GLY A 74 -14.62 -2.93 11.95
C GLY A 74 -14.85 -1.74 11.02
N TRP A 75 -14.08 -1.61 9.94
CA TRP A 75 -14.38 -0.63 8.89
C TRP A 75 -15.51 -1.12 8.01
N VAL A 76 -16.31 -0.17 7.52
CA VAL A 76 -17.42 -0.42 6.60
C VAL A 76 -17.44 0.65 5.50
N PHE A 77 -18.25 0.42 4.48
CA PHE A 77 -18.49 1.42 3.44
C PHE A 77 -19.12 2.69 4.01
N GLY A 78 -18.66 3.84 3.52
CA GLY A 78 -19.32 5.14 3.63
C GLY A 78 -18.80 6.08 2.56
N GLU A 79 -19.65 6.98 2.07
CA GLU A 79 -19.32 7.89 0.96
C GLU A 79 -18.10 8.76 1.26
N ASP A 80 -17.92 9.14 2.53
CA ASP A 80 -16.77 9.91 3.00
C ASP A 80 -15.91 9.10 3.96
N TYR A 81 -14.58 9.30 3.88
CA TYR A 81 -13.66 8.74 4.85
C TYR A 81 -13.92 9.32 6.25
N ASN A 82 -14.12 8.44 7.24
CA ASN A 82 -14.28 8.83 8.63
C ASN A 82 -13.58 7.85 9.56
N GLN A 83 -12.47 8.26 10.16
CA GLN A 83 -11.68 7.41 11.04
C GLN A 83 -12.41 7.02 12.33
N THR A 84 -13.19 7.93 12.92
CA THR A 84 -13.91 7.69 14.18
C THR A 84 -15.04 6.68 13.99
N LEU A 85 -15.78 6.79 12.89
CA LEU A 85 -16.87 5.89 12.52
C LEU A 85 -16.40 4.66 11.73
N LYS A 86 -15.10 4.62 11.37
CA LYS A 86 -14.49 3.60 10.52
C LYS A 86 -15.20 3.44 9.17
N LEU A 87 -15.44 4.55 8.49
CA LEU A 87 -16.02 4.58 7.15
C LEU A 87 -14.95 4.83 6.11
N HIS A 88 -14.97 4.10 4.99
CA HIS A 88 -14.08 4.33 3.87
C HIS A 88 -14.81 4.07 2.53
N PRO A 89 -14.69 4.98 1.53
CA PRO A 89 -15.41 4.85 0.25
C PRO A 89 -14.98 3.62 -0.56
N ASP A 90 -13.70 3.26 -0.49
CA ASP A 90 -13.16 2.10 -1.21
C ASP A 90 -13.57 0.73 -0.63
N MET A 91 -14.41 0.66 0.41
CA MET A 91 -14.91 -0.61 0.98
C MET A 91 -16.01 -1.24 0.12
N VAL A 92 -15.71 -1.38 -1.18
CA VAL A 92 -16.56 -1.93 -2.24
C VAL A 92 -15.75 -2.96 -3.05
N PRO A 93 -16.40 -3.84 -3.83
CA PRO A 93 -15.71 -4.72 -4.77
C PRO A 93 -14.81 -3.95 -5.74
N TYR A 94 -13.69 -4.55 -6.15
CA TYR A 94 -12.71 -3.89 -7.05
C TYR A 94 -13.33 -3.36 -8.35
N ALA A 95 -14.30 -4.09 -8.91
CA ALA A 95 -15.03 -3.69 -10.11
C ALA A 95 -15.86 -2.41 -9.94
N GLU A 96 -16.22 -2.04 -8.70
CA GLU A 96 -17.01 -0.85 -8.36
C GLU A 96 -16.15 0.38 -8.04
N LEU A 97 -14.82 0.20 -7.93
CA LEU A 97 -13.91 1.32 -7.73
C LEU A 97 -13.93 2.31 -8.91
N GLY A 98 -13.62 3.56 -8.62
CA GLY A 98 -13.28 4.54 -9.66
C GLY A 98 -11.98 4.16 -10.36
N GLN A 99 -11.75 4.71 -11.56
CA GLN A 99 -10.51 4.44 -12.32
C GLN A 99 -9.26 4.81 -11.53
N LEU A 100 -9.26 5.94 -10.84
CA LEU A 100 -8.12 6.42 -10.05
C LEU A 100 -7.73 5.44 -8.94
N GLU A 101 -8.70 4.83 -8.25
CA GLU A 101 -8.42 3.88 -7.17
C GLU A 101 -7.90 2.55 -7.72
N ARG A 102 -8.43 2.09 -8.87
CA ARG A 102 -7.85 0.93 -9.57
C ARG A 102 -6.41 1.18 -10.04
N ASP A 103 -6.13 2.40 -10.51
CA ASP A 103 -4.79 2.80 -10.93
C ASP A 103 -3.83 2.85 -9.73
N LYS A 104 -4.29 3.34 -8.57
CA LYS A 104 -3.54 3.32 -7.31
C LYS A 104 -3.11 1.90 -6.93
N ASP A 105 -4.02 0.93 -7.01
CA ASP A 105 -3.70 -0.47 -6.70
C ASP A 105 -2.71 -1.07 -7.71
N ALA A 106 -2.88 -0.77 -9.01
CA ALA A 106 -1.96 -1.22 -10.05
C ALA A 106 -0.55 -0.63 -9.89
N VAL A 107 -0.45 0.66 -9.55
CA VAL A 107 0.82 1.32 -9.26
C VAL A 107 1.47 0.71 -8.02
N PHE A 108 0.71 0.42 -6.97
CA PHE A 108 1.22 -0.24 -5.78
C PHE A 108 1.84 -1.60 -6.10
N VAL A 109 1.15 -2.46 -6.87
CA VAL A 109 1.68 -3.76 -7.34
C VAL A 109 3.00 -3.57 -8.09
N ALA A 110 3.04 -2.62 -9.04
CA ALA A 110 4.24 -2.36 -9.84
C ALA A 110 5.42 -1.91 -8.96
N LEU A 111 5.17 -1.03 -8.00
CA LEU A 111 6.20 -0.55 -7.06
C LEU A 111 6.71 -1.67 -6.16
N CYS A 112 5.84 -2.55 -5.65
CA CYS A 112 6.26 -3.74 -4.91
C CYS A 112 7.17 -4.63 -5.74
N GLU A 113 6.83 -4.85 -7.01
CA GLU A 113 7.66 -5.66 -7.92
C GLU A 113 9.02 -5.01 -8.20
N ILE A 114 9.06 -3.67 -8.36
CA ILE A 114 10.32 -2.92 -8.48
C ILE A 114 11.16 -3.06 -7.20
N ALA A 115 10.55 -2.85 -6.03
CA ALA A 115 11.23 -2.97 -4.74
C ALA A 115 11.82 -4.37 -4.55
N ARG A 116 11.03 -5.39 -4.87
CA ARG A 116 11.43 -6.80 -4.78
C ARG A 116 12.65 -7.13 -5.64
N GLN A 117 12.70 -6.60 -6.87
CA GLN A 117 13.76 -6.92 -7.82
C GLN A 117 15.05 -6.12 -7.58
N TRP A 118 14.94 -4.84 -7.19
CA TRP A 118 16.06 -3.89 -7.23
C TRP A 118 16.37 -3.18 -5.91
N VAL A 119 15.57 -3.39 -4.86
CA VAL A 119 15.93 -3.01 -3.50
C VAL A 119 16.25 -4.28 -2.72
N TYR A 120 17.53 -4.63 -2.70
CA TYR A 120 18.05 -5.84 -2.05
C TYR A 120 19.29 -5.51 -1.19
N ASP A 121 19.71 -6.46 -0.36
CA ASP A 121 21.03 -6.43 0.25
C ASP A 121 22.04 -7.02 -0.73
N LEU A 122 23.14 -6.30 -0.96
CA LEU A 122 24.27 -6.91 -1.67
C LEU A 122 24.73 -8.10 -0.83
N ALA A 123 24.77 -9.30 -1.44
CA ALA A 123 25.43 -10.43 -0.80
C ALA A 123 26.81 -9.96 -0.35
N LYS A 124 27.14 -10.13 0.94
CA LYS A 124 28.52 -9.98 1.39
C LYS A 124 29.29 -11.01 0.58
N GLY A 125 30.12 -10.55 -0.35
CA GLY A 125 30.86 -11.43 -1.25
C GLY A 125 31.56 -12.50 -0.45
N THR A 126 31.29 -13.76 -0.80
CA THR A 126 32.17 -14.90 -0.48
C THR A 126 33.56 -14.66 -1.00
#